data_AF-A0A0S9KDX6-F1
#
_entry.id   AF-A0A0S9KDX6-F1
#
_cell.length_a   1.000
_cell.length_b   1.000
_cell.length_c   1.000
_cell.angle_alpha   90.00
_cell.angle_beta   90.00
_cell.angle_gamma   90.00
#
_symmetry.space_group_name_H-M   'P 1'
#
loop_
_entity.id
_entity.type
_entity.pdbx_description
1 polymer ?
#
loop_
_entity_poly.entity_id
_entity_poly.type
_entity_poly.pdbx_seq_one_letter_code
_entity_poly.pdbx_strand_id
1 'polypeptide(L)'
;MHDTTTTDQAFTDALDALAAFVTDHSRTPSIKETSDGVRVGEWLATQRAQYRNGRLTGERATAITAIIPGSLDTLEDAWRARAADLERFIQVRHRTPLRNGRGEASLAIWLMNQQTAEKKGTLPAPRSERLAQILSQSGETLAKGAWSTTLSNLEAFVAANGRLPRRGSSDIVERRLADWVNTQRHRHNTVKNLTIDRINRLAAIPGWAWSAKEPSTVLNAGLA
;
A
#
# COMPACT_ATOMS: atom_id res chain seq x y z
N MET A 1 -2.75 36.78 9.06
CA MET A 1 -1.50 36.44 8.34
C MET A 1 -0.65 35.65 9.33
N HIS A 2 -0.91 34.35 9.44
CA HIS A 2 -0.24 33.48 10.42
C HIS A 2 1.09 32.98 9.85
N ASP A 3 1.99 32.71 10.77
CA ASP A 3 3.44 32.85 10.69
C ASP A 3 4.09 31.58 10.11
N THR A 4 4.24 31.54 8.78
CA THR A 4 4.90 30.42 8.08
C THR A 4 6.37 30.29 8.47
N THR A 5 7.03 31.42 8.73
CA THR A 5 8.46 31.50 9.08
C THR A 5 8.75 30.81 10.42
N THR A 6 7.93 31.06 11.44
CA THR A 6 8.09 30.42 12.76
C THR A 6 7.83 28.91 12.71
N THR A 7 6.93 28.46 11.83
CA THR A 7 6.61 27.02 11.66
C THR A 7 7.73 26.27 10.93
N ASP A 8 8.42 26.92 9.99
CA ASP A 8 9.56 26.33 9.29
C ASP A 8 10.82 26.35 10.17
N GLN A 9 11.06 27.39 10.95
CA GLN A 9 12.19 27.41 11.90
C GLN A 9 12.07 26.29 12.94
N ALA A 10 10.89 26.13 13.55
CA ALA A 10 10.65 25.06 14.51
C ALA A 10 10.80 23.64 13.92
N PHE A 11 10.55 23.49 12.61
CA PHE A 11 10.81 22.23 11.91
C PHE A 11 12.31 21.98 11.76
N THR A 12 13.06 22.99 11.31
CA THR A 12 14.52 22.93 11.14
C THR A 12 15.23 22.61 12.46
N ASP A 13 14.90 23.32 13.54
CA ASP A 13 15.52 23.10 14.85
C ASP A 13 15.30 21.66 15.35
N ALA A 14 14.09 21.12 15.16
CA ALA A 14 13.78 19.75 15.54
C ALA A 14 14.44 18.71 14.63
N LEU A 15 14.66 19.04 13.35
CA LEU A 15 15.38 18.21 12.40
C LEU A 15 16.88 18.12 12.77
N ASP A 16 17.49 19.23 13.15
CA ASP A 16 18.88 19.29 13.60
C ASP A 16 19.08 18.51 14.91
N ALA A 17 18.18 18.67 15.89
CA ALA A 17 18.19 17.88 17.12
C ALA A 17 18.03 16.38 16.84
N LEU A 18 17.21 16.00 15.85
CA LEU A 18 17.08 14.61 15.44
C LEU A 18 18.38 14.10 14.79
N ALA A 19 19.03 14.91 13.95
CA ALA A 19 20.31 14.56 13.33
C ALA A 19 21.43 14.37 14.36
N ALA A 20 21.51 15.25 15.36
CA ALA A 20 22.44 15.12 16.48
C ALA A 20 22.19 13.80 17.23
N PHE A 21 20.93 13.53 17.61
CA PHE A 21 20.58 12.28 18.29
C PHE A 21 20.99 11.03 17.51
N VAL A 22 20.65 10.97 16.21
CA VAL A 22 20.96 9.80 15.38
C VAL A 22 22.46 9.63 15.17
N THR A 23 23.19 10.73 15.02
CA THR A 23 24.66 10.69 14.92
C THR A 23 25.29 10.07 16.17
N ASP A 24 24.84 10.48 17.35
CA ASP A 24 25.38 10.00 18.63
C ASP A 24 24.98 8.56 18.96
N HIS A 25 23.76 8.16 18.60
CA HIS A 25 23.18 6.88 19.06
C HIS A 25 23.09 5.81 17.97
N SER A 26 23.28 6.18 16.69
CA SER A 26 23.13 5.28 15.53
C SER A 26 21.78 4.55 15.47
N ARG A 27 20.72 5.15 16.01
CA ARG A 27 19.35 4.62 16.02
C ARG A 27 18.31 5.73 16.05
N THR A 28 17.06 5.39 15.73
CA THR A 28 15.93 6.30 15.96
C THR A 28 15.63 6.49 17.45
N PRO A 29 15.19 7.70 17.86
CA PRO A 29 14.76 7.95 19.23
C PRO A 29 13.46 7.22 19.57
N SER A 30 13.35 6.79 20.83
CA SER A 30 12.11 6.36 21.47
C SER A 30 11.28 7.57 21.89
N ILE A 31 9.98 7.36 22.14
CA ILE A 31 9.01 8.44 22.40
C ILE A 31 9.43 9.41 23.53
N LYS A 32 10.21 8.95 24.52
CA LYS A 32 10.57 9.75 25.71
C LYS A 32 11.89 10.54 25.55
N GLU A 33 12.60 10.35 24.45
CA GLU A 33 13.94 10.92 24.29
C GLU A 33 13.91 12.38 23.84
N THR A 34 14.87 13.13 24.38
CA THR A 34 15.06 14.57 24.15
C THR A 34 16.51 14.78 23.70
N SER A 35 16.72 15.70 22.77
CA SER A 35 18.04 16.14 22.29
C SER A 35 17.95 17.65 22.03
N ASP A 36 18.95 18.41 22.47
CA ASP A 36 19.01 19.87 22.35
C ASP A 36 17.74 20.61 22.80
N GLY A 37 17.14 20.15 23.91
CA GLY A 37 15.91 20.71 24.46
C GLY A 37 14.63 20.35 23.68
N VAL A 38 14.74 19.66 22.56
CA VAL A 38 13.62 19.18 21.74
C VAL A 38 13.26 17.75 22.14
N ARG A 39 11.97 17.48 22.36
CA ARG A 39 11.45 16.10 22.55
C ARG A 39 11.43 15.34 21.22
N VAL A 40 12.61 15.01 20.70
CA VAL A 40 12.82 14.40 19.38
C VAL A 40 12.04 13.10 19.18
N GLY A 41 11.82 12.33 20.25
CA GLY A 41 10.97 11.14 20.22
C GLY A 41 9.51 11.42 19.89
N GLU A 42 8.89 12.36 20.61
CA GLU A 42 7.50 12.80 20.39
C GLU A 42 7.35 13.50 19.04
N TRP A 43 8.33 14.34 18.68
CA TRP A 43 8.34 15.03 17.40
C TRP A 43 8.38 14.04 16.24
N LEU A 44 9.32 13.08 16.23
CA LEU A 44 9.42 12.07 15.17
C LEU A 44 8.15 11.21 15.09
N ALA A 45 7.55 10.83 16.24
CA ALA A 45 6.28 10.11 16.25
C ALA A 45 5.13 10.91 15.61
N THR A 46 5.12 12.24 15.82
CA THR A 46 4.18 13.14 15.17
C THR A 46 4.41 13.18 13.66
N GLN A 47 5.66 13.30 13.19
CA GLN A 47 5.96 13.29 11.75
C GLN A 47 5.54 11.97 11.08
N ARG A 48 5.79 10.83 11.74
CA ARG A 48 5.32 9.51 11.27
C ARG A 48 3.78 9.44 11.18
N ALA A 49 3.06 10.06 12.11
CA ALA A 49 1.60 10.14 12.04
C ALA A 49 1.12 11.03 10.90
N GLN A 50 1.75 12.19 10.69
CA GLN A 50 1.43 13.09 9.57
C GLN A 50 1.73 12.44 8.22
N TYR A 51 2.84 11.71 8.11
CA TYR A 51 3.21 10.97 6.90
C TYR A 51 2.14 9.93 6.54
N ARG A 52 1.74 9.07 7.49
CA ARG A 52 0.69 8.05 7.27
C ARG A 52 -0.66 8.65 6.90
N ASN A 53 -0.96 9.85 7.37
CA ASN A 53 -2.21 10.55 7.07
C ASN A 53 -2.14 11.41 5.80
N GLY A 54 -1.02 11.38 5.06
CA GLY A 54 -0.83 12.16 3.82
C GLY A 54 -0.74 13.67 4.05
N ARG A 55 -0.39 14.10 5.27
CA ARG A 55 -0.31 15.51 5.68
C ARG A 55 1.12 16.04 5.77
N LEU A 56 2.12 15.15 5.72
CA LEU A 56 3.51 15.55 5.68
C LEU A 56 3.90 15.87 4.23
N THR A 57 4.49 17.05 4.01
CA THR A 57 4.97 17.44 2.68
C THR A 57 6.12 16.53 2.22
N GLY A 58 6.29 16.38 0.90
CA GLY A 58 7.36 15.54 0.33
C GLY A 58 8.76 15.99 0.74
N GLU A 59 9.01 17.30 0.81
CA GLU A 59 10.28 17.88 1.26
C GLU A 59 10.59 17.52 2.71
N ARG A 60 9.63 17.71 3.63
CA ARG A 60 9.81 17.36 5.05
C ARG A 60 9.99 15.87 5.24
N ALA A 61 9.25 15.04 4.49
CA ALA A 61 9.42 13.59 4.51
C ALA A 61 10.83 13.18 4.04
N THR A 62 11.33 13.80 2.97
CA THR A 62 12.66 13.55 2.41
C THR A 62 13.75 13.93 3.42
N ALA A 63 13.64 15.12 4.01
CA ALA A 63 14.61 15.63 5.00
C ALA A 63 14.74 14.70 6.21
N ILE A 64 13.61 14.23 6.78
CA ILE A 64 13.64 13.32 7.92
C ILE A 64 14.19 11.95 7.53
N THR A 65 13.80 11.42 6.37
CA THR A 65 14.24 10.10 5.89
C THR A 65 15.74 10.06 5.59
N ALA A 66 16.35 11.19 5.24
CA ALA A 66 17.80 11.28 5.06
C ALA A 66 18.59 11.12 6.37
N ILE A 67 17.95 11.38 7.52
CA ILE A 67 18.60 11.35 8.84
C ILE A 67 18.36 10.02 9.56
N ILE A 68 17.11 9.54 9.57
CA ILE A 68 16.76 8.38 10.39
C ILE A 68 17.19 7.05 9.77
N PRO A 69 17.63 6.06 10.57
CA PRO A 69 17.70 4.69 10.11
C PRO A 69 16.28 4.12 9.94
N GLY A 70 15.98 3.59 8.76
CA GLY A 70 14.64 3.08 8.40
C GLY A 70 13.75 4.13 7.75
N SER A 71 12.43 3.96 7.82
CA SER A 71 11.49 4.89 7.19
C SER A 71 10.54 5.59 8.18
N LEU A 72 9.80 6.57 7.65
CA LEU A 72 8.69 7.22 8.34
C LEU A 72 7.46 6.30 8.51
N ASP A 73 7.36 5.23 7.73
CA ASP A 73 6.31 4.23 7.86
C ASP A 73 6.89 2.91 8.38
N THR A 74 7.10 2.87 9.69
CA THR A 74 7.62 1.67 10.38
C THR A 74 6.71 0.46 10.24
N LEU A 75 5.41 0.65 9.94
CA LEU A 75 4.49 -0.46 9.65
C LEU A 75 4.76 -1.04 8.26
N GLU A 76 5.08 -0.19 7.28
CA GLU A 76 5.54 -0.62 5.96
C GLU A 76 6.90 -1.33 6.05
N ASP A 77 7.85 -0.82 6.85
CA ASP A 77 9.13 -1.50 7.07
C ASP A 77 8.95 -2.88 7.72
N ALA A 78 8.11 -2.97 8.76
CA ALA A 78 7.80 -4.23 9.40
C ALA A 78 7.12 -5.22 8.43
N TRP A 79 6.25 -4.71 7.54
CA TRP A 79 5.65 -5.53 6.50
C TRP A 79 6.71 -6.02 5.50
N ARG A 80 7.62 -5.15 5.04
CA ARG A 80 8.72 -5.50 4.12
C ARG A 80 9.66 -6.53 4.72
N ALA A 81 10.01 -6.38 5.99
CA ALA A 81 10.83 -7.36 6.72
C ALA A 81 10.16 -8.75 6.75
N ARG A 82 8.86 -8.80 7.06
CA ARG A 82 8.11 -10.08 7.04
C ARG A 82 7.94 -10.66 5.64
N ALA A 83 7.78 -9.83 4.62
CA ALA A 83 7.76 -10.28 3.23
C ALA A 83 9.13 -10.86 2.83
N ALA A 84 10.25 -10.25 3.26
CA ALA A 84 11.59 -10.77 3.03
C ALA A 84 11.83 -12.09 3.78
N ASP A 85 11.30 -12.26 4.99
CA ASP A 85 11.34 -13.54 5.71
C ASP A 85 10.58 -14.63 4.95
N LEU A 86 9.41 -14.31 4.38
CA LEU A 86 8.65 -15.23 3.53
C LEU A 86 9.42 -15.60 2.27
N GLU A 87 10.02 -14.63 1.60
CA GLU A 87 10.83 -14.88 0.40
C GLU A 87 12.01 -15.78 0.71
N ARG A 88 12.78 -15.49 1.77
CA ARG A 88 13.88 -16.34 2.22
C ARG A 88 13.42 -17.74 2.57
N PHE A 89 12.28 -17.86 3.26
CA PHE A 89 11.70 -19.16 3.57
C PHE A 89 11.40 -19.97 2.29
N ILE A 90 10.75 -19.34 1.30
CA ILE A 90 10.42 -19.97 0.02
C ILE A 90 11.68 -20.34 -0.76
N GLN A 91 12.70 -19.48 -0.77
CA GLN A 91 13.97 -19.77 -1.45
C GLN A 91 14.68 -21.00 -0.86
N VAL A 92 14.59 -21.20 0.45
CA VAL A 92 15.24 -22.33 1.15
C VAL A 92 14.38 -23.61 1.13
N ARG A 93 13.06 -23.47 1.27
CA ARG A 93 12.14 -24.60 1.46
C ARG A 93 11.38 -24.98 0.20
N HIS A 94 11.38 -24.12 -0.82
CA HIS A 94 10.65 -24.27 -2.08
C HIS A 94 9.14 -24.50 -1.92
N ARG A 95 8.57 -24.03 -0.80
CA ARG A 95 7.14 -24.07 -0.46
C ARG A 95 6.77 -22.93 0.48
N THR A 96 5.47 -22.69 0.67
CA THR A 96 5.01 -21.76 1.71
C THR A 96 5.10 -22.36 3.13
N PRO A 97 5.15 -21.50 4.16
CA PRO A 97 5.17 -21.94 5.56
C PRO A 97 3.85 -22.61 5.99
N LEU A 98 3.97 -23.67 6.79
CA LEU A 98 2.84 -24.43 7.29
C LEU A 98 2.42 -23.97 8.69
N ARG A 99 1.11 -23.90 8.96
CA ARG A 99 0.59 -23.46 10.26
C ARG A 99 1.01 -24.38 11.42
N ASN A 100 1.19 -25.66 11.15
CA ASN A 100 1.67 -26.68 12.09
C ASN A 100 3.16 -27.00 11.90
N GLY A 101 3.89 -26.26 11.06
CA GLY A 101 5.33 -26.43 10.86
C GLY A 101 6.12 -25.90 12.06
N ARG A 102 7.14 -26.66 12.48
CA ARG A 102 8.02 -26.26 13.59
C ARG A 102 8.76 -24.96 13.23
N GLY A 103 8.49 -23.87 13.96
CA GLY A 103 9.06 -22.55 13.71
C GLY A 103 8.45 -21.78 12.54
N GLU A 104 7.42 -22.31 11.87
CA GLU A 104 6.82 -21.73 10.66
C GLU A 104 5.51 -20.99 10.94
N ALA A 105 4.84 -21.33 12.04
CA ALA A 105 3.46 -20.91 12.33
C ALA A 105 3.26 -19.38 12.27
N SER A 106 4.22 -18.59 12.77
CA SER A 106 4.14 -17.11 12.72
C SER A 106 4.07 -16.59 11.29
N LEU A 107 4.90 -17.14 10.40
CA LEU A 107 4.97 -16.72 9.00
C LEU A 107 3.77 -17.23 8.20
N ALA A 108 3.29 -18.44 8.51
CA ALA A 108 2.06 -19.00 7.94
C ALA A 108 0.82 -18.17 8.29
N ILE A 109 0.67 -17.77 9.56
CA ILE A 109 -0.44 -16.91 10.00
C ILE A 109 -0.34 -15.53 9.35
N TRP A 110 0.88 -14.96 9.25
CA TRP A 110 1.09 -13.68 8.58
C TRP A 110 0.67 -13.74 7.10
N LEU A 111 1.11 -14.77 6.37
CA LEU A 111 0.74 -15.00 4.96
C LEU A 111 -0.77 -15.15 4.79
N MET A 112 -1.42 -15.95 5.63
CA MET A 112 -2.88 -16.14 5.63
C MET A 112 -3.63 -14.81 5.84
N ASN A 113 -3.13 -13.95 6.75
CA ASN A 113 -3.71 -12.63 6.98
C ASN A 113 -3.55 -11.73 5.74
N GLN A 114 -2.41 -11.78 5.05
CA GLN A 114 -2.22 -11.02 3.80
C GLN A 114 -3.16 -11.51 2.70
N GLN A 115 -3.29 -12.82 2.51
CA GLN A 115 -4.23 -13.42 1.54
C GLN A 115 -5.68 -13.06 1.87
N THR A 116 -6.03 -12.99 3.15
CA THR A 116 -7.36 -12.54 3.60
C THR A 116 -7.58 -11.07 3.30
N ALA A 117 -6.60 -10.21 3.56
CA ALA A 117 -6.66 -8.78 3.23
C ALA A 117 -6.77 -8.56 1.71
N GLU A 118 -6.04 -9.34 0.91
CA GLU A 118 -6.14 -9.31 -0.55
C GLU A 118 -7.55 -9.68 -1.01
N LYS A 119 -8.08 -10.80 -0.50
CA LYS A 119 -9.44 -11.23 -0.79
C LYS A 119 -10.46 -10.18 -0.39
N LYS A 120 -10.26 -9.47 0.73
CA LYS A 120 -11.15 -8.39 1.22
C LYS A 120 -11.00 -7.06 0.47
N GLY A 121 -9.95 -6.89 -0.32
CA GLY A 121 -9.71 -5.66 -1.08
C GLY A 121 -8.99 -4.57 -0.29
N THR A 122 -8.50 -4.91 0.90
CA THR A 122 -7.90 -3.97 1.86
C THR A 122 -6.37 -4.02 1.82
N LEU A 123 -5.76 -4.96 1.10
CA LEU A 123 -4.32 -5.00 0.89
C LEU A 123 -3.92 -3.95 -0.18
N PRO A 124 -3.01 -3.01 0.10
CA PRO A 124 -2.51 -2.06 -0.90
C PRO A 124 -1.94 -2.77 -2.13
N ALA A 125 -2.09 -2.20 -3.34
CA ALA A 125 -1.61 -2.86 -4.56
C ALA A 125 -0.10 -3.17 -4.55
N PRO A 126 0.79 -2.27 -4.07
CA PRO A 126 2.22 -2.59 -3.98
C PRO A 126 2.51 -3.82 -3.11
N ARG A 127 1.75 -4.01 -2.02
CA ARG A 127 1.87 -5.19 -1.15
C ARG A 127 1.34 -6.45 -1.83
N SER A 128 0.23 -6.34 -2.57
CA SER A 128 -0.34 -7.44 -3.36
C SER A 128 0.65 -7.91 -4.45
N GLU A 129 1.22 -6.98 -5.21
CA GLU A 129 2.19 -7.26 -6.27
C GLU A 129 3.46 -7.90 -5.73
N ARG A 130 4.03 -7.33 -4.65
CA ARG A 130 5.21 -7.91 -4.02
C ARG A 130 4.96 -9.31 -3.47
N LEU A 131 3.81 -9.53 -2.83
CA LEU A 131 3.46 -10.86 -2.32
C LEU A 131 3.24 -11.86 -3.48
N ALA A 132 2.69 -11.42 -4.63
CA ALA A 132 2.47 -12.28 -5.80
C ALA A 132 3.80 -12.76 -6.38
N GLN A 133 4.75 -11.83 -6.49
CA GLN A 133 6.11 -12.14 -6.91
C GLN A 133 6.77 -13.18 -6.00
N ILE A 134 6.66 -13.02 -4.68
CA ILE A 134 7.24 -13.96 -3.71
C ILE A 134 6.61 -15.36 -3.84
N LEU A 135 5.28 -15.45 -3.89
CA LEU A 135 4.59 -16.75 -3.95
C LEU A 135 4.83 -17.49 -5.26
N SER A 136 4.98 -16.78 -6.39
CA SER A 136 5.29 -17.42 -7.67
C SER A 136 6.57 -18.26 -7.64
N GLN A 137 7.53 -17.92 -6.77
CA GLN A 137 8.78 -18.67 -6.58
C GLN A 137 8.56 -20.04 -5.88
N SER A 138 7.47 -20.22 -5.13
CA SER A 138 7.13 -21.50 -4.49
C SER A 138 6.19 -22.37 -5.33
N GLY A 139 5.86 -21.94 -6.55
CA GLY A 139 4.81 -22.57 -7.36
C GLY A 139 3.39 -22.34 -6.82
N GLU A 140 3.24 -21.57 -5.75
CA GLU A 140 1.92 -21.14 -5.27
C GLU A 140 1.51 -19.85 -5.97
N THR A 141 0.21 -19.71 -6.20
CA THR A 141 -0.34 -18.44 -6.65
C THR A 141 -0.98 -17.78 -5.44
N LEU A 142 -0.77 -16.47 -5.29
CA LEU A 142 -1.70 -15.64 -4.54
C LEU A 142 -3.08 -15.93 -5.14
N ALA A 143 -3.98 -16.46 -4.31
CA ALA A 143 -5.25 -17.10 -4.70
C ALA A 143 -5.71 -16.72 -6.12
N LYS A 144 -5.93 -17.72 -7.01
CA LYS A 144 -6.51 -17.53 -8.36
C LYS A 144 -7.41 -16.28 -8.41
N GLY A 145 -6.93 -15.20 -9.03
CA GLY A 145 -7.60 -13.89 -8.98
C GLY A 145 -6.97 -12.84 -8.05
N ALA A 146 -5.63 -12.78 -7.98
CA ALA A 146 -4.94 -11.59 -7.46
C ALA A 146 -5.54 -10.33 -8.10
N TRP A 147 -5.76 -9.30 -7.28
CA TRP A 147 -6.49 -8.12 -7.72
C TRP A 147 -5.78 -7.43 -8.89
N SER A 148 -4.45 -7.34 -8.83
CA SER A 148 -3.61 -6.78 -9.91
C SER A 148 -3.74 -7.57 -11.21
N THR A 149 -3.64 -8.90 -11.16
CA THR A 149 -3.81 -9.76 -12.34
C THR A 149 -5.19 -9.61 -12.97
N THR A 150 -6.24 -9.58 -12.12
CA THR A 150 -7.62 -9.45 -12.62
C THR A 150 -7.88 -8.05 -13.18
N LEU A 151 -7.27 -7.02 -12.58
CA LEU A 151 -7.26 -5.67 -13.11
C LEU A 151 -6.57 -5.62 -14.48
N SER A 152 -5.38 -6.20 -14.65
CA SER A 152 -4.68 -6.23 -15.94
C SER A 152 -5.49 -6.98 -17.00
N ASN A 153 -6.16 -8.07 -16.64
CA ASN A 153 -7.06 -8.77 -17.56
C ASN A 153 -8.26 -7.90 -17.96
N LEU A 154 -8.79 -7.10 -17.03
CA LEU A 154 -9.87 -6.15 -17.31
C LEU A 154 -9.38 -5.01 -18.23
N GLU A 155 -8.21 -4.44 -17.96
CA GLU A 155 -7.58 -3.40 -18.79
C GLU A 155 -7.38 -3.92 -20.22
N ALA A 156 -6.81 -5.12 -20.38
CA ALA A 156 -6.63 -5.77 -21.68
C ALA A 156 -7.98 -6.03 -22.38
N PHE A 157 -8.99 -6.49 -21.65
CA PHE A 157 -10.34 -6.68 -22.20
C PHE A 157 -10.93 -5.36 -22.72
N VAL A 158 -10.83 -4.28 -21.94
CA VAL A 158 -11.35 -2.96 -22.31
C VAL A 158 -10.58 -2.39 -23.50
N ALA A 159 -9.25 -2.54 -23.55
CA ALA A 159 -8.44 -2.12 -24.68
C ALA A 159 -8.82 -2.87 -25.96
N ALA A 160 -9.06 -4.18 -25.88
CA ALA A 160 -9.42 -4.99 -27.05
C ALA A 160 -10.86 -4.79 -27.53
N ASN A 161 -11.80 -4.50 -26.62
CA ASN A 161 -13.24 -4.45 -26.94
C ASN A 161 -13.83 -3.04 -26.95
N GLY A 162 -13.11 -2.04 -26.46
CA GLY A 162 -13.60 -0.66 -26.30
C GLY A 162 -14.74 -0.50 -25.28
N ARG A 163 -14.99 -1.51 -24.44
CA ARG A 163 -16.10 -1.53 -23.48
C ARG A 163 -15.78 -2.38 -22.25
N LEU A 164 -16.52 -2.13 -21.17
CA LEU A 164 -16.52 -2.99 -19.99
C LEU A 164 -17.19 -4.37 -20.26
N PRO A 165 -16.78 -5.41 -19.53
CA PRO A 165 -17.34 -6.76 -19.63
C PRO A 165 -18.80 -6.83 -19.15
N ARG A 166 -19.60 -7.70 -19.76
CA ARG A 166 -21.04 -7.87 -19.48
C ARG A 166 -21.31 -9.20 -18.78
N ARG A 167 -22.15 -9.17 -17.73
CA ARG A 167 -22.59 -10.39 -17.02
C ARG A 167 -23.42 -11.35 -17.89
N GLY A 168 -24.10 -10.82 -18.91
CA GLY A 168 -24.90 -11.62 -19.85
C GLY A 168 -24.12 -12.20 -21.03
N SER A 169 -22.78 -12.08 -21.07
CA SER A 169 -21.98 -12.62 -22.17
C SER A 169 -22.00 -14.16 -22.18
N SER A 170 -21.94 -14.76 -23.37
CA SER A 170 -21.76 -16.21 -23.49
C SER A 170 -20.34 -16.65 -23.12
N ASP A 171 -19.35 -15.76 -23.24
CA ASP A 171 -17.98 -16.03 -22.83
C ASP A 171 -17.84 -16.11 -21.30
N ILE A 172 -17.30 -17.23 -20.81
CA ILE A 172 -17.05 -17.46 -19.40
C ILE A 172 -15.98 -16.54 -18.81
N VAL A 173 -14.99 -16.13 -19.61
CA VAL A 173 -13.92 -15.23 -19.17
C VAL A 173 -14.49 -13.82 -18.98
N GLU A 174 -15.23 -13.31 -19.97
CA GLU A 174 -15.94 -12.03 -19.85
C GLU A 174 -16.88 -12.00 -18.65
N ARG A 175 -17.69 -13.05 -18.43
CA ARG A 175 -18.60 -13.11 -17.28
C ARG A 175 -17.86 -13.02 -15.94
N ARG A 176 -16.74 -13.72 -15.80
CA ARG A 176 -15.91 -13.65 -14.59
C ARG A 176 -15.37 -12.24 -14.35
N LEU A 177 -14.91 -11.55 -15.40
CA LEU A 177 -14.49 -10.16 -15.29
C LEU A 177 -15.66 -9.26 -14.89
N ALA A 178 -16.84 -9.46 -15.48
CA ALA A 178 -18.04 -8.69 -15.12
C ALA A 178 -18.47 -8.90 -13.66
N ASP A 179 -18.38 -10.12 -13.14
CA ASP A 179 -18.65 -10.41 -11.72
C ASP A 179 -17.62 -9.76 -10.79
N TRP A 180 -16.35 -9.76 -11.20
CA TRP A 180 -15.29 -9.07 -10.45
C TRP A 180 -15.51 -7.55 -10.42
N VAL A 181 -15.88 -6.93 -11.55
CA VAL A 181 -16.25 -5.49 -11.64
C VAL A 181 -17.38 -5.15 -10.67
N ASN A 182 -18.44 -5.97 -10.64
CA ASN A 182 -19.56 -5.76 -9.71
C ASN A 182 -19.15 -5.92 -8.25
N THR A 183 -18.26 -6.86 -7.96
CA THR A 183 -17.67 -7.01 -6.62
C THR A 183 -16.92 -5.75 -6.20
N GLN A 184 -16.13 -5.14 -7.09
CA GLN A 184 -15.43 -3.89 -6.78
C GLN A 184 -16.41 -2.74 -6.54
N ARG A 185 -17.45 -2.61 -7.37
CA ARG A 185 -18.50 -1.59 -7.18
C ARG A 185 -19.23 -1.76 -5.85
N HIS A 186 -19.60 -2.98 -5.47
CA HIS A 186 -20.24 -3.24 -4.18
C HIS A 186 -19.32 -2.88 -3.01
N ARG A 187 -18.03 -3.19 -3.11
CA ARG A 187 -17.03 -2.82 -2.09
C ARG A 187 -16.82 -1.32 -1.97
N HIS A 188 -16.85 -0.59 -3.09
CA HIS A 188 -16.77 0.86 -3.08
C HIS A 188 -18.05 1.53 -2.55
N ASN A 189 -19.22 1.09 -3.00
CA ASN A 189 -20.47 1.80 -2.76
C ASN A 189 -21.13 1.41 -1.45
N THR A 190 -21.05 0.14 -1.06
CA THR A 190 -21.77 -0.40 0.10
C THR A 190 -20.82 -0.68 1.25
N VAL A 191 -19.77 -1.48 1.02
CA VAL A 191 -18.88 -1.95 2.11
C VAL A 191 -17.86 -0.90 2.53
N LYS A 192 -17.51 0.04 1.63
CA LYS A 192 -16.56 1.13 1.86
C LYS A 192 -15.18 0.65 2.32
N ASN A 193 -14.69 -0.46 1.75
CA ASN A 193 -13.46 -1.11 2.19
C ASN A 193 -12.39 -1.31 1.09
N LEU A 194 -12.48 -0.59 -0.03
CA LEU A 194 -11.38 -0.51 -0.99
C LEU A 194 -10.35 0.52 -0.54
N THR A 195 -9.07 0.20 -0.77
CA THR A 195 -7.99 1.19 -0.60
C THR A 195 -8.11 2.30 -1.65
N ILE A 196 -7.64 3.51 -1.31
CA ILE A 196 -7.66 4.66 -2.21
C ILE A 196 -6.94 4.38 -3.54
N ASP A 197 -5.81 3.68 -3.47
CA ASP A 197 -5.04 3.25 -4.64
C ASP A 197 -5.86 2.36 -5.59
N ARG A 198 -6.60 1.38 -5.05
CA ARG A 198 -7.50 0.53 -5.86
C ARG A 198 -8.65 1.33 -6.47
N ILE A 199 -9.19 2.29 -5.74
CA ILE A 199 -10.23 3.19 -6.25
C ILE A 199 -9.70 3.98 -7.44
N ASN A 200 -8.52 4.59 -7.29
CA ASN A 200 -7.90 5.40 -8.34
C ASN A 200 -7.57 4.57 -9.59
N ARG A 201 -6.98 3.38 -9.42
CA ARG A 201 -6.67 2.47 -10.54
C ARG A 201 -7.93 2.01 -11.29
N LEU A 202 -9.02 1.71 -10.59
CA LEU A 202 -10.29 1.33 -11.22
C LEU A 202 -10.95 2.52 -11.94
N ALA A 203 -10.92 3.70 -11.33
CA ALA A 203 -11.48 4.92 -11.90
C ALA A 203 -10.74 5.36 -13.19
N ALA A 204 -9.48 4.97 -13.35
CA ALA A 204 -8.69 5.25 -14.55
C ALA A 204 -9.07 4.37 -15.76
N ILE A 205 -9.86 3.31 -15.58
CA ILE A 205 -10.26 2.41 -16.68
C ILE A 205 -11.27 3.13 -17.60
N PRO A 206 -11.06 3.16 -18.93
CA PRO A 206 -12.01 3.76 -19.86
C PRO A 206 -13.42 3.16 -19.73
N GLY A 207 -14.43 4.03 -19.63
CA GLY A 207 -15.83 3.64 -19.44
C GLY A 207 -16.18 3.16 -18.02
N TRP A 208 -15.27 3.30 -17.05
CA TRP A 208 -15.53 2.95 -15.65
C TRP A 208 -16.46 3.95 -14.96
N ALA A 209 -17.60 3.45 -14.50
CA ALA A 209 -18.50 4.18 -13.62
C ALA A 209 -18.73 3.41 -12.31
N TRP A 210 -18.69 4.13 -11.18
CA TRP A 210 -19.00 3.58 -9.86
C TRP A 210 -20.50 3.40 -9.64
N SER A 211 -21.32 4.27 -10.24
CA SER A 211 -22.78 4.18 -10.21
C SER A 211 -23.39 4.67 -11.53
N ALA A 212 -24.65 4.33 -11.79
CA ALA A 212 -25.38 4.81 -12.97
C ALA A 212 -25.62 6.34 -12.98
N LYS A 213 -25.35 7.04 -11.86
CA LYS A 213 -25.54 8.48 -11.70
C LYS A 213 -24.24 9.29 -11.74
N GLU A 214 -23.09 8.65 -11.81
CA GLU A 214 -21.78 9.33 -11.88
C GLU A 214 -21.12 9.00 -13.23
N PRO A 215 -21.27 9.87 -14.25
CA PRO A 215 -20.42 9.78 -15.43
C PRO A 215 -18.97 10.06 -15.01
N SER A 216 -18.04 9.28 -15.56
CA SER A 216 -16.61 9.36 -15.30
C SER A 216 -16.09 10.77 -15.59
N THR A 217 -15.77 11.54 -14.55
CA THR A 217 -15.04 12.81 -14.71
C THR A 217 -13.59 12.47 -15.05
N VAL A 218 -13.32 12.16 -16.31
CA VAL A 218 -11.96 12.23 -16.85
C VAL A 218 -11.60 13.71 -16.96
N LEU A 219 -10.76 14.18 -16.02
CA LEU A 219 -9.99 15.40 -16.21
C LEU A 219 -9.07 15.15 -17.41
N ASN A 220 -9.50 15.59 -18.59
CA ASN A 220 -8.59 15.81 -19.72
C ASN A 220 -7.60 16.89 -19.31
N ALA A 221 -6.39 16.49 -18.95
CA ALA A 221 -5.26 17.40 -18.95
C ALA A 221 -5.04 17.86 -20.40
N GLY A 222 -5.05 19.18 -20.58
CA GLY A 222 -5.09 19.84 -21.88
C GLY A 222 -3.90 19.49 -22.78
N LEU A 223 -4.22 19.20 -24.04
CA LEU A 223 -3.39 19.51 -25.18
C LEU A 223 -4.12 20.60 -25.97
N ALA A 224 -3.66 21.84 -25.79
CA ALA A 224 -3.61 22.93 -26.75
C ALA A 224 -2.79 24.07 -26.13
#